data_AF-A0A2V8TNN3-F1
#
_entry.id   AF-A0A2V8TNN3-F1
#
_cell.length_a   1.000
_cell.length_b   1.000
_cell.length_c   1.000
_cell.angle_alpha   90.00
_cell.angle_beta   90.00
_cell.angle_gamma   90.00
#
_symmetry.space_group_name_H-M   'P 1'
#
loop_
_entity.id
_entity.type
_entity.pdbx_description
1 polymer ?
#
loop_
_entity_poly.entity_id
_entity_poly.type
_entity_poly.pdbx_seq_one_letter_code
_entity_poly.pdbx_strand_id
1 'polypeptide(L)'
;VWYEWKWSEAEQHFRRALEINPSYAPAHHDYAWLLVALGRTEEGLTSLQRAIALDPLSARINIDSGWLLLQAHRFEEAIRQARRALDLEPGLAEAQACIKRAQLAQKNALGNADKSKMLDELERAFESHSLMLPLLETEPAYTSLHGNPRFEALARKIGLR
;
A
#
# COMPACT_ATOMS: atom_id res chain seq x y z
N VAL A 1 9.34 -11.65 26.33
CA VAL A 1 8.33 -10.60 26.62
C VAL A 1 9.09 -9.30 26.91
N TRP A 2 9.49 -8.53 25.90
CA TRP A 2 10.36 -7.34 26.06
C TRP A 2 10.09 -6.20 25.04
N TYR A 3 9.13 -6.36 24.13
CA TYR A 3 8.89 -5.40 23.04
C TYR A 3 7.69 -4.49 23.27
N GLU A 4 6.66 -4.92 24.00
CA GLU A 4 5.43 -4.13 24.21
C GLU A 4 5.62 -2.88 25.10
N TRP A 5 6.61 -2.87 25.99
CA TRP A 5 6.83 -1.75 26.92
C TRP A 5 7.47 -0.53 26.23
N LYS A 6 8.30 -0.73 25.19
CA LYS A 6 9.00 0.40 24.53
C LYS A 6 8.11 1.21 23.60
N TRP A 7 7.13 0.60 22.96
CA TRP A 7 6.26 1.30 22.01
C TRP A 7 5.22 2.19 22.71
N SER A 8 4.71 1.73 23.85
CA SER A 8 3.78 2.50 24.68
C SER A 8 4.47 3.70 25.35
N GLU A 9 5.70 3.52 25.84
CA GLU A 9 6.55 4.63 26.32
C GLU A 9 6.88 5.62 25.19
N ALA A 10 7.28 5.14 24.01
CA ALA A 10 7.54 6.00 22.86
C ALA A 10 6.31 6.83 22.47
N GLU A 11 5.13 6.23 22.46
CA GLU A 11 3.88 6.95 22.19
C GLU A 11 3.61 8.03 23.23
N GLN A 12 3.82 7.76 24.53
CA GLN A 12 3.67 8.77 25.58
C GLN A 12 4.64 9.93 25.37
N HIS A 13 5.89 9.66 24.98
CA HIS A 13 6.86 10.70 24.69
C HIS A 13 6.47 11.57 23.49
N PHE A 14 5.98 10.97 22.40
CA PHE A 14 5.49 11.75 21.25
C PHE A 14 4.27 12.59 21.60
N ARG A 15 3.29 12.03 22.32
CA ARG A 15 2.13 12.80 22.78
C ARG A 15 2.56 13.97 23.66
N ARG A 16 3.49 13.75 24.60
CA ARG A 16 3.99 14.82 25.46
C ARG A 16 4.75 15.89 24.67
N ALA A 17 5.54 15.50 23.68
CA ALA A 17 6.23 16.44 22.79
C ALA A 17 5.22 17.30 22.02
N LEU A 18 4.14 16.70 21.52
CA LEU A 18 3.08 17.38 20.79
C LEU A 18 2.16 18.22 21.68
N GLU A 19 2.00 17.88 22.97
CA GLU A 19 1.35 18.74 23.96
C GLU A 19 2.17 20.00 24.23
N ILE A 20 3.49 19.86 24.34
CA ILE A 20 4.41 20.98 24.60
C ILE A 20 4.53 21.87 23.35
N ASN A 21 4.64 21.26 22.16
CA ASN A 21 4.71 21.98 20.90
C ASN A 21 3.89 21.27 19.81
N PRO A 22 2.60 21.66 19.65
CA PRO A 22 1.72 21.11 18.61
C PRO A 22 2.17 21.38 17.18
N SER A 23 3.11 22.32 16.99
CA SER A 23 3.63 22.74 15.68
C SER A 23 5.01 22.16 15.38
N TYR A 24 5.48 21.18 16.16
CA TYR A 24 6.77 20.55 15.92
C TYR A 24 6.67 19.48 14.83
N ALA A 25 7.02 19.84 13.59
CA ALA A 25 6.90 18.96 12.42
C ALA A 25 7.63 17.61 12.58
N PRO A 26 8.88 17.55 13.09
CA PRO A 26 9.57 16.28 13.32
C PRO A 26 8.84 15.32 14.28
N ALA A 27 8.20 15.83 15.34
CA ALA A 27 7.44 14.96 16.25
C ALA A 27 6.20 14.36 15.58
N HIS A 28 5.49 15.14 14.76
CA HIS A 28 4.37 14.61 13.95
C HIS A 28 4.86 13.56 12.94
N HIS A 29 6.01 13.80 12.31
CA HIS A 29 6.64 12.88 11.37
C HIS A 29 7.04 11.55 12.03
N ASP A 30 7.78 11.60 13.13
CA ASP A 30 8.27 10.40 13.81
C ASP A 30 7.13 9.63 14.49
N TYR A 31 6.12 10.36 15.00
CA TYR A 31 4.92 9.73 15.54
C TYR A 31 4.10 9.02 14.46
N ALA A 32 4.06 9.55 13.23
CA ALA A 32 3.43 8.87 12.10
C ALA A 32 4.06 7.49 11.83
N TRP A 33 5.39 7.41 11.84
CA TRP A 33 6.12 6.14 11.70
C TRP A 33 5.77 5.15 12.80
N LEU A 34 5.73 5.61 14.07
CA LEU A 34 5.34 4.76 15.20
C LEU A 34 3.90 4.23 15.01
N LEU A 35 2.96 5.10 14.66
CA LEU A 35 1.55 4.73 14.48
C LEU A 35 1.36 3.70 13.37
N VAL A 36 2.03 3.88 12.22
CA VAL A 36 1.99 2.90 11.12
C VAL A 36 2.63 1.57 11.53
N ALA A 37 3.75 1.59 12.26
CA ALA A 37 4.38 0.38 12.79
C ALA A 37 3.48 -0.38 13.80
N LEU A 38 2.61 0.34 14.51
CA LEU A 38 1.60 -0.23 15.41
C LEU A 38 0.31 -0.66 14.69
N GLY A 39 0.25 -0.57 13.36
CA GLY A 39 -0.95 -0.89 12.56
C GLY A 39 -2.05 0.17 12.61
N ARG A 40 -1.80 1.32 13.24
CA ARG A 40 -2.72 2.47 13.33
C ARG A 40 -2.51 3.39 12.14
N THR A 41 -2.65 2.83 10.94
CA THR A 41 -2.23 3.47 9.68
C THR A 41 -2.89 4.82 9.46
N GLU A 42 -4.21 4.94 9.61
CA GLU A 42 -4.92 6.21 9.33
C GLU A 42 -4.55 7.33 10.32
N GLU A 43 -4.32 6.99 11.59
CA GLU A 43 -3.82 7.95 12.58
C GLU A 43 -2.39 8.39 12.24
N GLY A 44 -1.56 7.46 11.80
CA GLY A 44 -0.22 7.76 11.31
C GLY A 44 -0.24 8.70 10.11
N LEU A 45 -1.11 8.44 9.12
CA LEU A 45 -1.28 9.32 7.96
C LEU A 45 -1.78 10.71 8.35
N THR A 46 -2.64 10.82 9.36
CA THR A 46 -3.09 12.13 9.89
C THR A 46 -1.93 12.92 10.49
N SER A 47 -1.10 12.28 11.33
CA SER A 47 0.12 12.89 11.89
C SER A 47 1.10 13.29 10.79
N LEU A 48 1.27 12.44 9.77
CA LEU A 48 2.13 12.71 8.62
C LEU A 48 1.67 13.93 7.82
N GLN A 49 0.37 14.05 7.55
CA GLN A 49 -0.21 15.22 6.89
C GLN A 49 0.06 16.50 7.69
N ARG A 50 0.01 16.42 9.03
CA ARG A 50 0.35 17.55 9.90
C ARG A 50 1.82 17.91 9.80
N ALA A 51 2.73 16.94 9.76
CA ALA A 51 4.15 17.18 9.56
C ALA A 51 4.44 17.89 8.22
N ILE A 52 3.84 17.43 7.12
CA ILE A 52 3.97 18.05 5.79
C ILE A 52 3.42 19.49 5.80
N ALA A 53 2.28 19.72 6.47
CA ALA A 53 1.70 21.06 6.54
C ALA A 53 2.54 22.04 7.36
N LEU A 54 3.24 21.55 8.39
CA LEU A 54 4.12 22.36 9.24
C LEU A 54 5.47 22.65 8.58
N ASP A 55 6.00 21.73 7.79
CA ASP A 55 7.26 21.90 7.07
C ASP A 55 7.18 21.32 5.63
N PRO A 56 6.57 22.06 4.70
CA PRO A 56 6.36 21.59 3.33
C PRO A 56 7.63 21.59 2.47
N LEU A 57 8.72 22.21 2.95
CA LEU A 57 9.99 22.33 2.23
C LEU A 57 11.05 21.33 2.70
N SER A 58 10.74 20.51 3.70
CA SER A 58 11.61 19.40 4.11
C SER A 58 11.56 18.27 3.10
N ALA A 59 12.63 18.13 2.31
CA ALA A 59 12.78 17.01 1.39
C ALA A 59 12.71 15.67 2.14
N ARG A 60 13.24 15.62 3.36
CA ARG A 60 13.21 14.45 4.25
C ARG A 60 11.79 14.03 4.63
N ILE A 61 10.97 14.97 5.13
CA ILE A 61 9.56 14.68 5.48
C ILE A 61 8.81 14.22 4.23
N ASN A 62 9.05 14.83 3.06
CA ASN A 62 8.39 14.44 1.81
C ASN A 62 8.79 13.02 1.36
N ILE A 63 10.07 12.62 1.42
CA ILE A 63 10.47 11.25 1.04
C ILE A 63 9.98 10.21 2.04
N ASP A 64 10.10 10.46 3.33
CA ASP A 64 9.63 9.53 4.37
C ASP A 64 8.10 9.38 4.29
N SER A 65 7.38 10.46 3.96
CA SER A 65 5.95 10.41 3.65
C SER A 65 5.64 9.50 2.45
N GLY A 66 6.46 9.58 1.40
CA GLY A 66 6.34 8.69 0.24
C GLY A 66 6.43 7.22 0.64
N TRP A 67 7.36 6.86 1.51
CA TRP A 67 7.53 5.50 2.00
C TRP A 67 6.38 5.03 2.89
N LEU A 68 5.90 5.88 3.80
CA LEU A 68 4.75 5.56 4.65
C LEU A 68 3.47 5.37 3.83
N LEU A 69 3.22 6.24 2.85
CA LEU A 69 2.07 6.12 1.95
C LEU A 69 2.15 4.85 1.10
N LEU A 70 3.36 4.45 0.68
CA LEU A 70 3.58 3.19 -0.03
C LEU A 70 3.23 1.98 0.85
N GLN A 71 3.63 1.98 2.13
CA GLN A 71 3.25 0.93 3.09
C GLN A 71 1.74 0.91 3.33
N ALA A 72 1.09 2.06 3.31
CA ALA A 72 -0.37 2.19 3.42
C ALA A 72 -1.13 1.88 2.11
N HIS A 73 -0.45 1.38 1.07
CA HIS A 73 -1.02 1.11 -0.26
C HIS A 73 -1.66 2.34 -0.95
N ARG A 74 -1.27 3.56 -0.55
CA ARG A 74 -1.66 4.84 -1.17
C ARG A 74 -0.66 5.21 -2.28
N PHE A 75 -0.61 4.40 -3.34
CA PHE A 75 0.49 4.43 -4.32
C PHE A 75 0.64 5.75 -5.06
N GLU A 76 -0.47 6.36 -5.48
CA GLU A 76 -0.48 7.63 -6.21
C GLU A 76 0.02 8.78 -5.32
N GLU A 77 -0.37 8.75 -4.04
CA GLU A 77 0.05 9.74 -3.05
C GLU A 77 1.54 9.60 -2.74
N ALA A 78 2.02 8.35 -2.58
CA ALA A 78 3.43 8.05 -2.40
C ALA A 78 4.28 8.61 -3.56
N ILE A 79 3.83 8.42 -4.80
CA ILE A 79 4.51 8.96 -5.99
C ILE A 79 4.54 10.50 -5.96
N ARG A 80 3.42 11.16 -5.58
CA ARG A 80 3.38 12.62 -5.50
C ARG A 80 4.36 13.17 -4.46
N GLN A 81 4.40 12.60 -3.27
CA GLN A 81 5.32 13.06 -2.21
C GLN A 81 6.79 12.80 -2.56
N ALA A 82 7.11 11.64 -3.14
CA ALA A 82 8.47 11.36 -3.60
C ALA A 82 8.91 12.29 -4.74
N ARG A 83 8.00 12.68 -5.66
CA ARG A 83 8.29 13.71 -6.66
C ARG A 83 8.56 15.06 -6.02
N ARG A 84 7.78 15.44 -5.01
CA ARG A 84 8.00 16.69 -4.27
C ARG A 84 9.37 16.72 -3.59
N ALA A 85 9.82 15.60 -3.00
CA ALA A 85 11.16 15.48 -2.46
C ALA A 85 12.24 15.71 -3.54
N LEU A 86 12.08 15.17 -4.75
CA LEU A 86 12.99 15.41 -5.88
C LEU A 86 12.98 16.86 -6.39
N ASP A 87 11.84 17.53 -6.35
CA ASP A 87 11.74 18.94 -6.72
C ASP A 87 12.51 19.83 -5.72
N LEU A 88 12.51 19.45 -4.44
CA LEU A 88 13.24 20.16 -3.36
C LEU A 88 14.74 19.85 -3.39
N GLU A 89 15.10 18.58 -3.57
CA GLU A 89 16.48 18.11 -3.64
C GLU A 89 16.67 17.21 -4.86
N PRO A 90 17.10 17.78 -6.00
CA PRO A 90 17.43 17.03 -7.18
C PRO A 90 18.57 16.03 -6.90
N GLY A 91 18.34 14.75 -7.18
CA GLY A 91 19.34 13.70 -7.00
C GLY A 91 19.11 12.78 -5.80
N LEU A 92 18.02 12.95 -5.04
CA LEU A 92 17.60 12.00 -4.02
C LEU A 92 17.29 10.61 -4.62
N ALA A 93 18.27 9.71 -4.58
CA ALA A 93 18.14 8.35 -5.09
C ALA A 93 17.00 7.58 -4.41
N GLU A 94 16.78 7.83 -3.10
CA GLU A 94 15.70 7.25 -2.32
C GLU A 94 14.32 7.62 -2.88
N ALA A 95 14.14 8.86 -3.33
CA ALA A 95 12.89 9.31 -3.93
C ALA A 95 12.60 8.63 -5.28
N GLN A 96 13.62 8.45 -6.11
CA GLN A 96 13.47 7.66 -7.33
C GLN A 96 13.14 6.20 -7.04
N ALA A 97 13.75 5.61 -6.01
CA ALA A 97 13.46 4.24 -5.58
C ALA A 97 12.01 4.11 -5.08
N CYS A 98 11.53 5.07 -4.29
CA CYS A 98 10.16 5.12 -3.81
C CYS A 98 9.16 5.16 -4.98
N ILE A 99 9.36 6.06 -5.95
CA ILE A 99 8.50 6.15 -7.14
C ILE A 99 8.44 4.83 -7.89
N LYS A 100 9.60 4.23 -8.20
CA LYS A 100 9.67 2.94 -8.93
C LYS A 100 8.94 1.84 -8.18
N ARG A 101 9.11 1.75 -6.86
CA ARG A 101 8.46 0.73 -6.04
C ARG A 101 6.96 0.95 -5.95
N ALA A 102 6.51 2.20 -5.81
CA ALA A 102 5.10 2.54 -5.81
C ALA A 102 4.41 2.21 -7.14
N GLN A 103 5.03 2.53 -8.27
CA GLN A 103 4.52 2.18 -9.61
C GLN A 103 4.42 0.66 -9.82
N LEU A 104 5.44 -0.08 -9.39
CA LEU A 104 5.42 -1.54 -9.46
C LEU A 104 4.31 -2.13 -8.58
N ALA A 105 4.17 -1.64 -7.35
CA ALA A 105 3.13 -2.09 -6.42
C ALA A 105 1.72 -1.78 -6.96
N GLN A 106 1.52 -0.58 -7.52
CA GLN A 106 0.26 -0.18 -8.16
C GLN A 106 -0.09 -1.09 -9.34
N LYS A 107 0.86 -1.34 -10.25
CA LYS A 107 0.66 -2.24 -11.39
C LYS A 107 0.31 -3.66 -10.93
N ASN A 108 0.98 -4.16 -9.91
CA ASN A 108 0.70 -5.49 -9.35
C ASN A 108 -0.69 -5.54 -8.70
N ALA A 109 -1.07 -4.49 -7.97
CA ALA A 109 -2.40 -4.39 -7.35
C ALA A 109 -3.52 -4.35 -8.40
N LEU A 110 -3.34 -3.58 -9.49
CA LEU A 110 -4.26 -3.55 -10.63
C LEU A 110 -4.36 -4.92 -11.29
N GLY A 111 -3.23 -5.56 -11.61
CA GLY A 111 -3.24 -6.89 -12.21
C GLY A 111 -3.90 -7.94 -11.33
N ASN A 112 -3.75 -7.85 -10.00
CA ASN A 112 -4.44 -8.74 -9.07
C ASN A 112 -5.95 -8.46 -9.01
N ALA A 113 -6.36 -7.18 -9.06
CA ALA A 113 -7.77 -6.79 -9.11
C ALA A 113 -8.44 -7.29 -10.40
N ASP A 114 -7.79 -7.14 -11.54
CA ASP A 114 -8.27 -7.65 -12.83
C ASP A 114 -8.45 -9.18 -12.79
N LYS A 115 -7.45 -9.91 -12.27
CA LYS A 115 -7.56 -11.36 -12.08
C LYS A 115 -8.69 -11.75 -11.14
N SER A 116 -8.88 -11.02 -10.04
CA SER A 116 -9.98 -11.27 -9.11
C SER A 116 -11.33 -11.11 -9.79
N LYS A 117 -11.51 -10.02 -10.56
CA LYS A 117 -12.73 -9.77 -11.30
C LYS A 117 -13.02 -10.86 -12.34
N MET A 118 -12.00 -11.29 -13.09
CA MET A 118 -12.13 -12.40 -14.03
C MET A 118 -12.59 -13.68 -13.33
N LEU A 119 -12.04 -13.99 -12.15
CA LEU A 119 -12.48 -15.15 -11.36
C LEU A 119 -13.94 -15.02 -10.90
N ASP A 120 -14.35 -13.84 -10.44
CA ASP A 120 -15.73 -13.59 -10.01
C ASP A 120 -16.73 -13.69 -11.18
N GLU A 121 -16.32 -13.36 -12.41
CA GLU A 121 -17.12 -13.55 -13.62
C GLU A 121 -17.25 -15.04 -14.00
N LEU A 122 -16.14 -15.78 -13.92
CA LEU A 122 -16.12 -17.22 -14.20
C LEU A 122 -16.97 -18.02 -13.21
N GLU A 123 -16.86 -17.72 -11.91
CA GLU A 123 -17.65 -18.39 -10.87
C GLU A 123 -19.16 -18.13 -11.07
N ARG A 124 -19.55 -16.88 -11.39
CA ARG A 124 -20.95 -16.56 -11.71
C ARG A 124 -21.47 -17.28 -12.95
N ALA A 125 -20.66 -17.36 -14.01
CA ALA A 125 -21.04 -18.07 -15.23
C ALA A 125 -21.25 -19.58 -14.97
N PHE A 126 -20.42 -20.17 -14.11
CA PHE A 126 -20.60 -21.54 -13.64
C PHE A 126 -21.89 -21.71 -12.83
N GLU A 127 -22.15 -20.84 -11.85
CA GLU A 127 -23.36 -20.88 -11.02
C GLU A 127 -24.65 -20.75 -11.85
N SER A 128 -24.62 -19.92 -12.90
CA SER A 128 -25.76 -19.76 -13.82
C SER A 128 -25.91 -20.91 -14.82
N HIS A 129 -25.20 -22.02 -14.65
CA HIS A 129 -25.18 -23.18 -15.57
C HIS A 129 -24.83 -22.78 -17.02
N SER A 130 -24.07 -21.70 -17.21
CA SER A 130 -23.66 -21.25 -18.54
C SER A 130 -22.53 -22.14 -19.06
N LEU A 131 -22.71 -22.70 -20.26
CA LEU A 131 -21.84 -23.69 -20.91
C LEU A 131 -20.47 -23.16 -21.40
N MET A 132 -19.88 -22.12 -20.78
CA MET A 132 -18.55 -21.60 -21.15
C MET A 132 -17.38 -22.56 -20.84
N LEU A 133 -17.69 -23.74 -20.29
CA LEU A 133 -16.78 -24.67 -19.64
C LEU A 133 -15.74 -25.35 -20.53
N PRO A 134 -16.01 -25.72 -21.80
CA PRO A 134 -15.03 -26.44 -22.61
C PRO A 134 -13.82 -25.60 -23.05
N LEU A 135 -13.88 -24.26 -22.92
CA LEU A 135 -12.88 -23.34 -23.47
C LEU A 135 -11.96 -22.70 -22.42
N LEU A 136 -12.23 -22.91 -21.13
CA LEU A 136 -11.53 -22.22 -20.03
C LEU A 136 -10.03 -22.48 -19.98
N GLU A 137 -9.57 -23.70 -20.29
CA GLU A 137 -8.15 -24.02 -20.31
C GLU A 137 -7.46 -23.66 -21.64
N THR A 138 -8.25 -23.46 -22.69
CA THR A 138 -7.74 -23.18 -24.04
C THR A 138 -7.75 -21.70 -24.40
N GLU A 139 -8.53 -20.88 -23.68
CA GLU A 139 -8.60 -19.45 -23.92
C GLU A 139 -7.39 -18.72 -23.34
N PRO A 140 -6.59 -18.03 -24.19
CA PRO A 140 -5.39 -17.32 -23.75
C PRO A 140 -5.67 -16.30 -22.63
N ALA A 141 -6.89 -15.76 -22.57
CA ALA A 141 -7.34 -14.82 -21.56
C ALA A 141 -7.16 -15.36 -20.12
N TYR A 142 -7.37 -16.66 -19.90
CA TYR A 142 -7.28 -17.27 -18.57
C TYR A 142 -5.89 -17.80 -18.21
N THR A 143 -4.92 -17.74 -19.13
CA THR A 143 -3.53 -18.18 -18.88
C THR A 143 -2.94 -17.52 -17.64
N SER A 144 -3.32 -16.27 -17.38
CA SER A 144 -2.84 -15.49 -16.23
C SER A 144 -3.41 -15.95 -14.87
N LEU A 145 -4.45 -16.80 -14.88
CA LEU A 145 -5.12 -17.39 -13.73
C LEU A 145 -4.58 -18.78 -13.36
N HIS A 146 -3.75 -19.40 -14.21
CA HIS A 146 -3.15 -20.70 -13.91
C HIS A 146 -2.35 -20.68 -12.59
N GLY A 147 -2.54 -21.70 -11.77
CA GLY A 147 -1.96 -21.78 -10.42
C GLY A 147 -2.72 -20.97 -9.36
N ASN A 148 -3.77 -20.23 -9.71
CA ASN A 148 -4.65 -19.59 -8.73
C ASN A 148 -5.58 -20.65 -8.09
N PRO A 149 -5.63 -20.79 -6.75
CA PRO A 149 -6.45 -21.81 -6.09
C PRO A 149 -7.95 -21.76 -6.43
N ARG A 150 -8.52 -20.56 -6.65
CA ARG A 150 -9.93 -20.40 -7.05
C ARG A 150 -10.18 -20.96 -8.45
N PHE A 151 -9.27 -20.64 -9.38
CA PHE A 151 -9.33 -21.14 -10.76
C PHE A 151 -9.21 -22.67 -10.79
N GLU A 152 -8.24 -23.24 -10.07
CA GLU A 152 -8.03 -24.68 -9.98
C GLU A 152 -9.19 -25.43 -9.32
N ALA A 153 -9.84 -24.81 -8.33
CA ALA A 153 -11.06 -25.36 -7.72
C ALA A 153 -12.24 -25.36 -8.70
N LEU A 154 -12.39 -24.31 -9.51
CA LEU A 154 -13.41 -24.24 -10.55
C LEU A 154 -13.16 -25.29 -11.63
N ALA A 155 -11.92 -25.43 -12.12
CA ALA A 155 -11.53 -26.43 -13.12
C ALA A 155 -11.84 -27.88 -12.69
N ARG A 156 -11.62 -28.22 -11.42
CA ARG A 156 -11.97 -29.53 -10.86
C ARG A 156 -13.49 -29.77 -10.80
N LYS A 157 -14.28 -28.76 -10.43
CA LYS A 157 -15.76 -28.89 -10.37
C LYS A 157 -16.38 -29.22 -11.72
N ILE A 158 -15.71 -28.86 -12.81
CA ILE A 158 -16.18 -29.02 -14.19
C ILE A 158 -15.51 -30.19 -14.92
N GLY A 159 -14.66 -30.96 -14.22
CA GLY A 159 -14.04 -32.19 -14.73
C GLY A 159 -12.83 -32.01 -15.66
N LEU A 160 -12.16 -30.86 -15.63
CA LEU A 160 -10.96 -30.62 -16.45
C LEU A 160 -9.64 -31.10 -15.79
N ARG A 161 -9.64 -31.38 -14.47
CA ARG A 161 -8.47 -31.87 -13.72
C ARG A 161 -8.85 -32.79 -12.58
#